data_AF-A0A6L7XKD1-F1
#
_entry.id   AF-A0A6L7XKD1-F1
#
_cell.length_a   1.000
_cell.length_b   1.000
_cell.length_c   1.000
_cell.angle_alpha   90.00
_cell.angle_beta   90.00
_cell.angle_gamma   90.00
#
_symmetry.space_group_name_H-M   'P 1'
#
loop_
_entity.id
_entity.type
_entity.pdbx_description
1 polymer ?
#
loop_
_entity_poly.entity_id
_entity_poly.type
_entity_poly.pdbx_seq_one_letter_code
_entity_poly.pdbx_strand_id
1 'polypeptide(L)'
;MGEGLVGRRPCPPGSRRGGTRGGSFGRRSVSDAGDRSSDNFDGVGIVVVTHGRFGAELVAATEHAVGSMPAVRVLEVGPTDDIEERRRAIRQAGDAVNSGRGVIYIVDVFGSTPANLTRSVVQDTKPEGQAMMLANPNLAVMYKLAEARARDMPLADLLHTVRSAGRKNMLELGEALRGGRDTSE
;
A
#
# COMPACT_ATOMS: atom_id res chain seq x y z
N MET A 1 -10.12 -62.42 8.01
CA MET A 1 -8.71 -62.32 7.57
C MET A 1 -8.59 -60.95 6.89
N GLY A 2 -8.35 -59.88 7.64
CA GLY A 2 -7.01 -59.37 7.92
C GLY A 2 -6.97 -57.89 7.52
N GLU A 3 -7.56 -57.02 8.33
CA GLU A 3 -7.53 -55.57 8.13
C GLU A 3 -6.22 -54.99 8.68
N GLY A 4 -5.40 -54.40 7.79
CA GLY A 4 -4.15 -53.74 8.13
C GLY A 4 -4.36 -52.25 8.44
N LEU A 5 -4.70 -51.93 9.69
CA LEU A 5 -4.69 -50.57 10.22
C LEU A 5 -3.23 -50.13 10.48
N VAL A 6 -2.68 -49.28 9.62
CA VAL A 6 -1.41 -48.60 9.86
C VAL A 6 -1.63 -47.52 10.93
N GLY A 7 -1.20 -47.84 12.16
CA GLY A 7 -1.25 -46.94 13.31
C GLY A 7 -0.35 -45.71 13.13
N ARG A 8 -0.95 -44.53 13.14
CA ARG A 8 -0.22 -43.26 13.31
C ARG A 8 0.05 -43.05 14.80
N ARG A 9 1.33 -42.98 15.17
CA ARG A 9 1.76 -42.69 16.54
C ARG A 9 1.37 -41.25 16.93
N PRO A 10 0.93 -41.00 18.18
CA PRO A 10 0.72 -39.64 18.66
C PRO A 10 2.06 -38.94 18.96
N CYS A 11 2.12 -37.65 18.66
CA CYS A 11 3.25 -36.78 19.01
C CYS A 11 3.44 -36.72 20.54
N PRO A 12 4.69 -36.75 21.04
CA PRO A 12 4.93 -36.62 22.48
C PRO A 12 4.68 -35.17 22.94
N PRO A 13 4.19 -34.96 24.18
CA PRO A 13 4.06 -33.62 24.73
C PRO A 13 5.45 -33.03 25.02
N GLY A 14 5.84 -32.03 24.23
CA GLY A 14 7.04 -31.24 24.46
C GLY A 14 6.96 -30.51 25.80
N SER A 15 7.93 -30.78 26.66
CA SER A 15 8.06 -30.24 28.01
C SER A 15 8.10 -28.71 28.02
N ARG A 16 7.17 -28.10 28.77
CA ARG A 16 7.26 -26.71 29.22
C ARG A 16 8.51 -26.56 30.10
N ARG A 17 9.43 -25.68 29.71
CA ARG A 17 10.28 -24.95 30.66
C ARG A 17 10.03 -23.47 30.48
N GLY A 18 9.60 -22.85 31.58
CA GLY A 18 9.36 -21.43 31.68
C GLY A 18 10.63 -20.62 31.49
N GLY A 19 10.49 -19.56 30.72
CA GLY A 19 11.41 -18.44 30.67
C GLY A 19 10.55 -17.21 30.40
N THR A 20 10.14 -16.53 31.47
CA THR A 20 9.51 -15.22 31.41
C THR A 20 10.55 -14.21 30.90
N ARG A 21 10.69 -14.13 29.58
CA ARG A 21 11.23 -12.93 28.93
C ARG A 21 10.05 -12.17 28.38
N GLY A 22 9.60 -11.19 29.16
CA GLY A 22 8.79 -10.10 28.65
C GLY A 22 9.57 -9.42 27.53
N GLY A 23 9.36 -9.88 26.30
CA GLY A 23 9.73 -9.14 25.12
C GLY A 23 8.80 -7.95 25.05
N SER A 24 9.24 -6.83 25.61
CA SER A 24 8.70 -5.54 25.21
C SER A 24 8.71 -5.53 23.69
N PHE A 25 7.53 -5.62 23.06
CA PHE A 25 7.33 -5.20 21.69
C PHE A 25 7.86 -3.77 21.64
N GLY A 26 9.09 -3.63 21.15
CA GLY A 26 9.79 -2.36 21.11
C GLY A 26 8.92 -1.40 20.31
N ARG A 27 8.25 -0.50 21.02
CA ARG A 27 7.62 0.68 20.46
C ARG A 27 8.77 1.52 19.91
N ARG A 28 9.18 1.25 18.67
CA ARG A 28 9.75 2.32 17.85
C ARG A 28 8.59 3.25 17.55
N SER A 29 8.68 4.46 18.08
CA SER A 29 7.81 5.57 17.75
C SER A 29 7.73 5.68 16.23
N VAL A 30 6.52 5.60 15.68
CA VAL A 30 6.25 5.63 14.23
C VAL A 30 6.27 7.07 13.68
N SER A 31 6.86 8.00 14.43
CA SER A 31 6.92 9.42 14.10
C SER A 31 8.06 9.80 13.15
N ASP A 32 8.89 8.85 12.72
CA ASP A 32 9.95 9.08 11.72
C ASP A 32 10.00 7.90 10.72
N ALA A 33 8.95 7.75 9.91
CA ALA A 33 9.08 7.02 8.64
C ALA A 33 9.96 7.84 7.70
N GLY A 34 11.25 7.87 8.03
CA GLY A 34 12.26 8.80 7.57
C GLY A 34 12.40 8.88 6.06
N ASP A 35 12.94 10.03 5.64
CA ASP A 35 13.42 10.35 4.31
C ASP A 35 14.19 9.17 3.67
N ARG A 36 13.51 8.39 2.82
CA ARG A 36 14.09 7.24 2.10
C ARG A 36 14.67 7.75 0.78
N SER A 37 15.90 8.27 0.83
CA SER A 37 16.59 8.89 -0.31
C SER A 37 16.41 8.10 -1.62
N SER A 38 16.25 8.86 -2.69
CA SER A 38 16.03 8.48 -4.07
C SER A 38 17.24 7.78 -4.71
N ASP A 39 17.68 6.64 -4.18
CA ASP A 39 18.68 5.83 -4.87
C ASP A 39 18.02 5.23 -6.13
N ASN A 40 18.07 6.02 -7.21
CA ASN A 40 17.64 5.81 -8.61
C ASN A 40 16.67 4.65 -8.85
N PHE A 41 15.45 4.76 -8.32
CA PHE A 41 14.36 3.90 -8.78
C PHE A 41 13.83 4.39 -10.13
N ASP A 42 14.12 3.65 -11.18
CA ASP A 42 13.58 3.90 -12.53
C ASP A 42 12.14 3.34 -12.64
N GLY A 43 11.19 4.08 -12.07
CA GLY A 43 9.77 3.74 -12.09
C GLY A 43 8.88 4.88 -11.60
N VAL A 44 7.57 4.68 -11.66
CA VAL A 44 6.57 5.64 -11.17
C VAL A 44 6.67 5.80 -9.65
N GLY A 45 6.82 7.04 -9.20
CA GLY A 45 6.89 7.39 -7.78
C GLY A 45 5.52 7.33 -7.09
N ILE A 46 5.51 7.09 -5.77
CA ILE A 46 4.27 7.01 -4.99
C ILE A 46 4.34 7.95 -3.79
N VAL A 47 3.29 8.77 -3.62
CA VAL A 47 3.10 9.58 -2.41
C VAL A 47 1.77 9.21 -1.78
N VAL A 48 1.79 8.73 -0.54
CA VAL A 48 0.59 8.37 0.21
C VAL A 48 0.27 9.50 1.18
N VAL A 49 -0.91 10.11 1.07
CA VAL A 49 -1.35 11.24 1.90
C VAL A 49 -2.65 10.86 2.60
N THR A 50 -2.61 10.66 3.91
CA THR A 50 -3.75 10.08 4.67
C THR A 50 -3.92 10.75 6.02
N HIS A 51 -5.06 10.53 6.68
CA HIS A 51 -5.18 10.85 8.11
C HIS A 51 -4.49 9.79 8.96
N GLY A 52 -3.84 10.25 10.02
CA GLY A 52 -3.13 9.38 10.97
C GLY A 52 -2.24 8.36 10.27
N ARG A 53 -2.13 7.17 10.87
CA ARG A 53 -1.16 6.15 10.47
C ARG A 53 -1.60 5.23 9.33
N PHE A 54 -2.78 5.45 8.73
CA PHE A 54 -3.32 4.53 7.72
C PHE A 54 -2.36 4.31 6.55
N GLY A 55 -1.80 5.39 5.98
CA GLY A 55 -0.85 5.31 4.88
C GLY A 55 0.44 4.57 5.26
N ALA A 56 0.98 4.83 6.46
CA ALA A 56 2.20 4.18 6.93
C ALA A 56 2.01 2.68 7.11
N GLU A 57 0.90 2.26 7.74
CA GLU A 57 0.56 0.85 7.92
C GLU A 57 0.23 0.15 6.59
N LEU A 58 -0.42 0.86 5.66
CA LEU A 58 -0.72 0.33 4.33
C LEU A 58 0.55 0.03 3.53
N VAL A 59 1.53 0.94 3.56
CA VAL A 59 2.84 0.73 2.93
C VAL A 59 3.59 -0.40 3.63
N ALA A 60 3.64 -0.41 4.97
CA ALA A 60 4.33 -1.46 5.72
C ALA A 60 3.75 -2.85 5.46
N ALA A 61 2.42 -2.98 5.40
CA ALA A 61 1.76 -4.23 5.07
C ALA A 61 2.08 -4.69 3.63
N THR A 62 2.20 -3.74 2.70
CA THR A 62 2.59 -4.04 1.32
C THR A 62 4.04 -4.54 1.27
N GLU A 63 4.97 -3.81 1.90
CA GLU A 63 6.40 -4.16 1.95
C GLU A 63 6.65 -5.49 2.64
N HIS A 64 5.83 -5.87 3.61
CA HIS A 64 5.89 -7.19 4.24
C HIS A 64 5.71 -8.33 3.24
N ALA A 65 4.86 -8.14 2.22
CA ALA A 65 4.56 -9.17 1.22
C ALA A 65 5.48 -9.11 0.00
N VAL A 66 5.82 -7.90 -0.49
CA VAL A 66 6.54 -7.71 -1.76
C VAL A 66 8.01 -7.32 -1.59
N GLY A 67 8.47 -7.09 -0.36
CA GLY A 67 9.79 -6.53 -0.05
C GLY A 67 9.81 -5.00 -0.09
N SER A 68 11.00 -4.42 0.00
CA SER A 68 11.17 -2.97 0.07
C SER A 68 10.58 -2.26 -1.16
N MET A 69 9.85 -1.17 -0.93
CA MET A 69 9.29 -0.33 -1.98
C MET A 69 10.04 1.01 -2.04
N PRO A 70 11.03 1.17 -2.93
CA PRO A 70 11.71 2.45 -3.14
C PRO A 70 10.77 3.50 -3.76
N ALA A 71 11.17 4.77 -3.75
CA ALA A 71 10.40 5.91 -4.29
C ALA A 71 8.95 5.98 -3.75
N VAL A 72 8.77 5.64 -2.47
CA VAL A 72 7.52 5.83 -1.74
C VAL A 72 7.74 6.85 -0.64
N ARG A 73 6.82 7.81 -0.52
CA ARG A 73 6.72 8.73 0.62
C ARG A 73 5.34 8.64 1.24
N VAL A 74 5.28 8.83 2.56
CA VAL A 74 4.03 8.84 3.32
C VAL A 74 3.96 10.16 4.08
N LEU A 75 2.82 10.83 3.99
CA LEU A 75 2.51 12.08 4.66
C LEU A 75 1.22 11.91 5.43
N GLU A 76 1.27 12.21 6.72
CA GLU A 76 0.10 12.23 7.58
C GLU A 76 -0.43 13.67 7.68
N VAL A 77 -1.74 13.84 7.55
CA VAL A 77 -2.40 15.14 7.77
C VAL A 77 -3.26 15.05 9.02
N GLY A 78 -2.89 15.86 10.02
CA GLY A 78 -3.57 16.02 11.29
C GLY A 78 -4.55 17.20 11.30
N PRO A 79 -5.43 17.28 12.30
CA PRO A 79 -6.46 18.32 12.41
C PRO A 79 -5.92 19.71 12.75
N THR A 80 -4.70 19.80 13.28
CA THR A 80 -4.04 21.06 13.69
C THR A 80 -2.92 21.48 12.75
N ASP A 81 -2.76 20.78 11.62
CA ASP A 81 -1.69 21.08 10.68
C ASP A 81 -1.96 22.39 9.93
N ASP A 82 -0.89 23.14 9.66
CA ASP A 82 -0.96 24.25 8.72
C ASP A 82 -1.15 23.72 7.29
N ILE A 83 -2.22 24.18 6.65
CA ILE A 83 -2.68 23.70 5.35
C ILE A 83 -1.63 23.98 4.26
N GLU A 84 -0.98 25.15 4.31
CA GLU A 84 -0.07 25.61 3.27
C GLU A 84 1.31 24.94 3.43
N GLU A 85 1.77 24.73 4.67
CA GLU A 85 2.91 23.86 4.97
C GLU A 85 2.70 22.44 4.48
N ARG A 86 1.52 21.85 4.72
CA ARG A 86 1.23 20.49 4.24
C ARG A 86 1.15 20.41 2.73
N ARG A 87 0.56 21.41 2.07
CA ARG A 87 0.58 21.48 0.60
C ARG A 87 2.01 21.51 0.05
N ARG A 88 2.90 22.30 0.65
CA ARG A 88 4.32 22.33 0.27
C ARG A 88 5.00 20.99 0.50
N ALA A 89 4.77 20.35 1.63
CA ALA A 89 5.33 19.03 1.94
C ALA A 89 4.88 17.95 0.94
N ILE A 90 3.60 17.97 0.53
CA ILE A 90 3.06 17.05 -0.50
C ILE A 90 3.76 17.26 -1.84
N ARG A 91 3.95 18.52 -2.26
CA ARG A 91 4.68 18.84 -3.49
C ARG A 91 6.12 18.33 -3.44
N GLN A 92 6.84 18.65 -2.36
CA GLN A 92 8.22 18.24 -2.16
C GLN A 92 8.37 16.71 -2.15
N ALA A 93 7.43 15.99 -1.53
CA ALA A 93 7.43 14.54 -1.55
C ALA A 93 7.24 13.98 -2.96
N GLY A 94 6.38 14.61 -3.77
CA GLY A 94 6.22 14.30 -5.19
C GLY A 94 7.50 14.49 -5.98
N ASP A 95 8.14 15.65 -5.83
CA ASP A 95 9.39 15.98 -6.50
C ASP A 95 10.50 14.99 -6.12
N ALA A 96 10.57 14.59 -4.84
CA ALA A 96 11.58 13.67 -4.33
C ALA A 96 11.44 12.21 -4.84
N VAL A 97 10.22 11.79 -5.23
CA VAL A 97 9.98 10.44 -5.78
C VAL A 97 9.86 10.41 -7.29
N ASN A 98 9.89 11.57 -7.96
CA ASN A 98 9.72 11.66 -9.40
C ASN A 98 11.04 11.36 -10.14
N SER A 99 11.09 10.22 -10.83
CA SER A 99 12.20 9.81 -11.69
C SER A 99 12.08 10.31 -13.14
N GLY A 100 11.06 11.12 -13.46
CA GLY A 100 10.65 11.49 -14.81
C GLY A 100 9.54 10.61 -15.40
N ARG A 101 9.16 9.53 -14.70
CA ARG A 101 8.08 8.63 -15.08
C ARG A 101 6.72 9.01 -14.50
N GLY A 102 6.66 10.10 -13.75
CA GLY A 102 5.46 10.62 -13.10
C GLY A 102 5.24 10.06 -11.70
N VAL A 103 4.19 10.58 -11.04
CA VAL A 103 3.88 10.32 -9.63
C VAL A 103 2.41 9.95 -9.46
N ILE A 104 2.15 8.90 -8.69
CA ILE A 104 0.81 8.54 -8.21
C ILE A 104 0.68 8.98 -6.76
N TYR A 105 -0.27 9.88 -6.52
CA TYR A 105 -0.69 10.25 -5.19
C TYR A 105 -1.84 9.36 -4.74
N ILE A 106 -1.75 8.80 -3.53
CA ILE A 106 -2.75 7.91 -2.94
C ILE A 106 -3.37 8.60 -1.74
N VAL A 107 -4.69 8.68 -1.67
CA VAL A 107 -5.42 9.28 -0.56
C VAL A 107 -6.43 8.31 0.02
N ASP A 108 -6.61 8.34 1.34
CA ASP A 108 -7.48 7.42 2.07
C ASP A 108 -8.96 7.58 1.72
N VAL A 109 -9.45 8.83 1.75
CA VAL A 109 -10.86 9.17 1.61
C VAL A 109 -10.98 10.35 0.65
N PHE A 110 -11.73 10.15 -0.44
CA PHE A 110 -12.04 11.23 -1.38
C PHE A 110 -12.87 12.35 -0.72
N GLY A 111 -12.57 13.60 -1.05
CA GLY A 111 -13.26 14.78 -0.50
C GLY A 111 -12.75 15.23 0.88
N SER A 112 -11.79 14.51 1.47
CA SER A 112 -11.16 14.90 2.72
C SER A 112 -10.09 15.98 2.58
N THR A 113 -9.58 16.52 3.70
CA THR A 113 -8.47 17.49 3.70
C THR A 113 -7.21 16.95 2.99
N PRO A 114 -6.69 15.74 3.29
CA PRO A 114 -5.65 15.09 2.49
C PRO A 114 -5.94 15.08 0.99
N ALA A 115 -7.16 14.69 0.60
CA ALA A 115 -7.56 14.59 -0.81
C ALA A 115 -7.61 15.95 -1.49
N ASN A 116 -8.10 16.99 -0.82
CA ASN A 116 -8.20 18.34 -1.37
C ASN A 116 -6.81 18.97 -1.55
N LEU A 117 -5.94 18.85 -0.55
CA LEU A 117 -4.56 19.30 -0.63
C LEU A 117 -3.80 18.63 -1.78
N THR A 118 -3.91 17.30 -1.85
CA THR A 118 -3.29 16.49 -2.90
C THR A 118 -3.83 16.85 -4.27
N ARG A 119 -5.15 17.05 -4.41
CA ARG A 119 -5.79 17.47 -5.66
C ARG A 119 -5.21 18.78 -6.17
N SER A 120 -5.02 19.78 -5.29
CA SER A 120 -4.41 21.05 -5.67
C SER A 120 -3.00 20.86 -6.20
N VAL A 121 -2.17 20.04 -5.54
CA VAL A 121 -0.80 19.74 -6.02
C VAL A 121 -0.81 19.05 -7.38
N VAL A 122 -1.68 18.05 -7.57
CA VAL A 122 -1.80 17.33 -8.86
C VAL A 122 -2.22 18.26 -9.99
N GLN A 123 -3.17 19.17 -9.75
CA GLN A 123 -3.63 20.15 -10.74
C GLN A 123 -2.56 21.18 -11.12
N ASP A 124 -1.71 21.56 -10.17
CA ASP A 124 -0.60 22.48 -10.40
C ASP A 124 0.62 21.83 -11.08
N THR A 125 0.70 20.49 -11.08
CA THR A 125 1.86 19.78 -11.61
C THR A 125 1.85 19.79 -13.14
N LYS A 126 2.98 20.17 -13.74
CA LYS A 126 3.18 20.23 -15.19
C LYS A 126 4.37 19.39 -15.64
N PRO A 127 4.36 18.83 -16.86
CA PRO A 127 3.24 18.84 -17.82
C PRO A 127 2.05 18.00 -17.34
N GLU A 128 0.88 18.20 -17.96
CA GLU A 128 -0.33 17.43 -17.64
C GLU A 128 -0.08 15.93 -17.85
N GLY A 129 -0.66 15.11 -16.97
CA GLY A 129 -0.46 13.67 -16.98
C GLY A 129 0.80 13.16 -16.29
N GLN A 130 1.65 14.03 -15.74
CA GLN A 130 2.81 13.62 -14.90
C GLN A 130 2.45 13.34 -13.43
N ALA A 131 1.28 13.78 -12.98
CA ALA A 131 0.77 13.48 -11.66
C ALA A 131 -0.66 12.98 -11.76
N MET A 132 -0.97 11.91 -11.04
CA MET A 132 -2.33 11.37 -10.95
C MET A 132 -2.67 11.03 -9.50
N MET A 133 -3.95 11.11 -9.16
CA MET A 133 -4.45 10.82 -7.82
C MET A 133 -5.36 9.60 -7.83
N LEU A 134 -5.17 8.69 -6.88
CA LEU A 134 -6.03 7.55 -6.57
C LEU A 134 -6.56 7.67 -5.14
N ALA A 135 -7.88 7.54 -4.97
CA ALA A 135 -8.49 7.56 -3.65
C ALA A 135 -8.94 6.16 -3.22
N ASN A 136 -9.07 5.96 -1.92
CA ASN A 136 -9.59 4.76 -1.27
C ASN A 136 -8.76 3.50 -1.64
N PRO A 137 -7.45 3.48 -1.36
CA PRO A 137 -6.62 2.32 -1.67
C PRO A 137 -7.00 1.12 -0.80
N ASN A 138 -6.70 -0.06 -1.33
CA ASN A 138 -6.68 -1.31 -0.57
C ASN A 138 -5.36 -2.04 -0.87
N LEU A 139 -5.12 -3.17 -0.20
CA LEU A 139 -3.87 -3.92 -0.41
C LEU A 139 -3.72 -4.44 -1.85
N ALA A 140 -4.81 -4.78 -2.54
CA ALA A 140 -4.74 -5.22 -3.94
C ALA A 140 -4.25 -4.11 -4.87
N VAL A 141 -4.68 -2.87 -4.64
CA VAL A 141 -4.14 -1.67 -5.33
C VAL A 141 -2.64 -1.56 -5.09
N MET A 142 -2.19 -1.67 -3.83
CA MET A 142 -0.79 -1.51 -3.47
C MET A 142 0.10 -2.62 -4.05
N TYR A 143 -0.34 -3.88 -3.99
CA TYR A 143 0.35 -4.99 -4.62
C TYR A 143 0.47 -4.80 -6.13
N LYS A 144 -0.62 -4.37 -6.79
CA LYS A 144 -0.57 -4.14 -8.23
C LYS A 144 0.37 -2.98 -8.60
N LEU A 145 0.42 -1.94 -7.79
CA LEU A 145 1.38 -0.84 -7.95
C LEU A 145 2.81 -1.33 -7.81
N ALA A 146 3.12 -2.09 -6.76
CA ALA A 146 4.46 -2.65 -6.55
C ALA A 146 4.92 -3.50 -7.74
N GLU A 147 4.01 -4.30 -8.32
CA GLU A 147 4.26 -5.17 -9.47
C GLU A 147 4.46 -4.41 -10.79
N ALA A 148 3.71 -3.33 -11.03
CA ALA A 148 3.59 -2.72 -12.35
C ALA A 148 4.32 -1.38 -12.52
N ARG A 149 4.66 -0.67 -11.43
CA ARG A 149 5.20 0.71 -11.49
C ARG A 149 6.60 0.85 -12.11
N ALA A 150 7.35 -0.24 -12.25
CA ALA A 150 8.65 -0.26 -12.92
C ALA A 150 8.54 -0.62 -14.42
N ARG A 151 7.34 -0.92 -14.92
CA ARG A 151 7.14 -1.31 -16.32
C ARG A 151 7.12 -0.07 -17.21
N ASP A 152 7.53 -0.27 -18.45
CA ASP A 152 7.46 0.76 -19.47
C ASP A 152 6.05 0.92 -20.03
N MET A 153 5.24 1.72 -19.32
CA MET A 153 3.87 2.03 -19.73
C MET A 153 3.44 3.44 -19.33
N PRO A 154 2.49 4.05 -20.05
CA PRO A 154 1.91 5.33 -19.68
C PRO A 154 1.28 5.31 -18.28
N LEU A 155 1.40 6.44 -17.56
CA LEU A 155 0.88 6.58 -16.20
C LEU A 155 -0.64 6.31 -16.12
N ALA A 156 -1.38 6.74 -17.15
CA ALA A 156 -2.82 6.51 -17.27
C ALA A 156 -3.17 5.01 -17.31
N ASP A 157 -2.40 4.23 -18.06
CA ASP A 157 -2.63 2.79 -18.26
C ASP A 157 -2.26 2.00 -17.01
N LEU A 158 -1.20 2.42 -16.31
CA LEU A 158 -0.84 1.90 -15.00
C LEU A 158 -2.01 2.13 -14.02
N LEU A 159 -2.54 3.35 -13.95
CA LEU A 159 -3.63 3.69 -13.04
C LEU A 159 -4.92 2.89 -13.37
N HIS A 160 -5.22 2.70 -14.65
CA HIS A 160 -6.34 1.87 -15.09
C HIS A 160 -6.20 0.43 -14.59
N THR A 161 -5.02 -0.16 -14.78
CA THR A 161 -4.70 -1.54 -14.37
C THR A 161 -4.80 -1.70 -12.85
N VAL A 162 -4.24 -0.76 -12.10
CA VAL A 162 -4.26 -0.73 -10.64
C VAL A 162 -5.68 -0.58 -10.08
N ARG A 163 -6.48 0.34 -10.65
CA ARG A 163 -7.88 0.52 -10.25
C ARG A 163 -8.71 -0.74 -10.52
N SER A 164 -8.48 -1.40 -11.67
CA SER A 164 -9.16 -2.66 -12.01
C SER A 164 -8.84 -3.75 -11.00
N ALA A 165 -7.57 -3.90 -10.61
CA ALA A 165 -7.15 -4.86 -9.58
C ALA A 165 -7.81 -4.56 -8.22
N GLY A 166 -7.82 -3.29 -7.81
CA GLY A 166 -8.47 -2.88 -6.56
C GLY A 166 -9.95 -3.22 -6.49
N ARG A 167 -10.69 -2.98 -7.58
CA ARG A 167 -12.13 -3.27 -7.68
C ARG A 167 -12.43 -4.76 -7.70
N LYS A 168 -11.68 -5.55 -8.47
CA LYS A 168 -11.89 -6.99 -8.59
C LYS A 168 -11.63 -7.76 -7.29
N ASN A 169 -10.83 -7.20 -6.39
CA ASN A 169 -10.50 -7.81 -5.11
C ASN A 169 -11.39 -7.34 -3.95
N MET A 170 -12.46 -6.59 -4.25
CA MET A 170 -13.51 -6.29 -3.28
C MET A 170 -14.61 -7.35 -3.46
N LEU A 171 -14.57 -8.38 -2.60
CA LEU A 171 -15.42 -9.56 -2.73
C LEU A 171 -16.40 -9.65 -1.56
N GLU A 172 -17.63 -10.07 -1.87
CA GLU A 172 -18.54 -10.67 -0.90
C GLU A 172 -18.34 -12.18 -0.92
N LEU A 173 -18.09 -12.79 0.24
CA LEU A 173 -17.70 -14.20 0.32
C LEU A 173 -18.82 -15.14 -0.15
N GLY A 174 -20.08 -14.84 0.17
CA GLY A 174 -21.24 -15.62 -0.25
C GLY A 174 -21.40 -15.68 -1.77
N GLU A 175 -21.27 -14.57 -2.47
CA GLU A 175 -21.29 -14.46 -3.92
C GLU A 175 -20.09 -15.15 -4.55
N ALA A 176 -18.88 -14.91 -4.02
CA ALA A 176 -17.64 -15.51 -4.54
C ALA A 176 -17.67 -17.05 -4.47
N LEU A 177 -18.21 -17.62 -3.39
CA LEU A 177 -18.33 -19.07 -3.22
C LEU A 177 -19.50 -19.67 -4.02
N ARG A 178 -20.56 -18.90 -4.29
CA ARG A 178 -21.69 -19.36 -5.12
C ARG A 178 -21.34 -19.40 -6.61
N GLY A 179 -20.50 -18.47 -7.08
CA GLY A 179 -20.02 -18.42 -8.47
C GLY A 179 -19.07 -19.56 -8.89
N GLY A 180 -18.69 -20.45 -7.97
CA GLY A 180 -17.87 -21.64 -8.24
C GLY A 180 -18.65 -22.92 -8.56
N ARG A 181 -19.96 -22.85 -8.85
CA ARG A 181 -20.83 -24.03 -9.05
C ARG A 181 -21.49 -24.18 -10.43
N ASP A 182 -21.14 -23.38 -11.44
CA ASP A 182 -21.60 -23.63 -12.81
C ASP A 182 -20.46 -23.52 -13.84
N THR A 183 -19.85 -24.67 -14.14
CA THR A 183 -19.18 -24.93 -15.43
C THR A 183 -19.58 -26.32 -15.90
N SER A 184 -20.86 -26.49 -16.23
CA SER A 184 -21.39 -27.64 -16.97
C SER A 184 -22.72 -27.26 -17.62
N GLU A 185 -22.67 -26.68 -18.82
CA GLU A 185 -23.65 -26.91 -19.92
C GLU A 185 -23.11 -26.33 -21.23
#